data_AF-A0AAN8UQ18-F1
#
_entry.id   AF-A0AAN8UQ18-F1
#
_cell.length_a   1.000
_cell.length_b   1.000
_cell.length_c   1.000
_cell.angle_alpha   90.00
_cell.angle_beta   90.00
_cell.angle_gamma   90.00
#
_symmetry.space_group_name_H-M   'P 1'
#
loop_
_entity.id
_entity.type
_entity.pdbx_description
1 polymer ?
#
loop_
_entity_poly.entity_id
_entity_poly.type
_entity_poly.pdbx_seq_one_letter_code
_entity_poly.pdbx_strand_id
1 'polypeptide(L)'
;MEAAKIRWPNLFKDVESTLEDWIVQQMFIVRPVVETGYENVLPVRLLLEMRVPSIRKSSVAEVLTVDGILENWSKLKPVIMEEWGEERDHLIDLFGKVRDEWMEKDLATWIGANRFYPGVSDALKFASSKLYIVTTKQSRFADTLLRELAGLTIPPERIFGLGTGSLKATSKETRTRRPNSPDRLATLKNVMKEPELDRWNLYLGDWGYNTSKERMEAATIPRIQLIQLSDFSKKLK
;
A
#
# COMPACT_ATOMS: atom_id res chain seq x y z
N MET A 1 -8.17 -10.77 4.80
CA MET A 1 -9.27 -11.63 5.28
C MET A 1 -9.32 -11.64 6.81
N GLU A 2 -8.28 -12.10 7.50
CA GLU A 2 -8.28 -12.28 8.97
C GLU A 2 -8.74 -11.05 9.77
N ALA A 3 -8.15 -9.88 9.54
CA ALA A 3 -8.57 -8.66 10.23
C ALA A 3 -10.05 -8.29 10.01
N ALA A 4 -10.63 -8.61 8.84
CA ALA A 4 -12.06 -8.40 8.58
C ALA A 4 -12.94 -9.39 9.36
N LYS A 5 -12.51 -10.66 9.46
CA LYS A 5 -13.19 -11.68 10.27
C LYS A 5 -13.19 -11.30 11.76
N ILE A 6 -12.08 -10.77 12.27
CA ILE A 6 -12.00 -10.26 13.66
C ILE A 6 -12.89 -9.02 13.85
N ARG A 7 -12.93 -8.10 12.87
CA ARG A 7 -13.74 -6.88 12.97
C ARG A 7 -15.25 -7.16 12.93
N TRP A 8 -15.67 -8.09 12.08
CA TRP A 8 -17.07 -8.37 11.79
C TRP A 8 -17.40 -9.87 11.83
N PRO A 9 -17.19 -10.55 12.96
CA PRO A 9 -17.28 -12.02 13.04
C PRO A 9 -18.63 -12.57 12.59
N ASN A 10 -19.72 -11.86 12.92
CA ASN A 10 -21.08 -12.27 12.55
C ASN A 10 -21.32 -12.23 11.03
N LEU A 11 -20.61 -11.40 10.28
CA LEU A 11 -20.76 -11.33 8.81
C LEU A 11 -20.06 -12.49 8.12
N PHE A 12 -19.04 -13.08 8.75
CA PHE A 12 -18.22 -14.15 8.19
C PHE A 12 -18.59 -15.55 8.72
N LYS A 13 -19.56 -15.66 9.65
CA LYS A 13 -19.89 -16.92 10.33
C LYS A 13 -20.29 -18.06 9.38
N ASP A 14 -21.10 -17.73 8.38
CA ASP A 14 -21.68 -18.70 7.44
C ASP A 14 -21.17 -18.48 6.00
N VAL A 15 -19.99 -17.88 5.86
CA VAL A 15 -19.38 -17.64 4.55
C VAL A 15 -18.69 -18.91 4.08
N GLU A 16 -19.15 -19.45 2.95
CA GLU A 16 -18.54 -20.62 2.32
C GLU A 16 -17.11 -20.32 1.83
N SER A 17 -16.24 -21.33 1.85
CA SER A 17 -14.85 -21.21 1.41
C SER A 17 -14.71 -20.73 -0.04
N THR A 18 -15.62 -21.14 -0.93
CA THR A 18 -15.69 -20.70 -2.33
C THR A 18 -15.87 -19.19 -2.46
N LEU A 19 -16.67 -18.58 -1.58
CA LEU A 19 -16.88 -17.14 -1.52
C LEU A 19 -15.66 -16.44 -0.92
N GLU A 20 -15.00 -17.02 0.10
CA GLU A 20 -13.74 -16.49 0.63
C GLU A 20 -12.66 -16.45 -0.45
N ASP A 21 -12.51 -17.53 -1.21
CA ASP A 21 -11.57 -17.63 -2.32
C ASP A 21 -11.87 -16.59 -3.40
N TRP A 22 -13.16 -16.40 -3.73
CA TRP A 22 -13.57 -15.36 -4.66
C TRP A 22 -13.19 -13.96 -4.16
N ILE A 23 -13.40 -13.65 -2.88
CA ILE A 23 -13.00 -12.37 -2.28
C ILE A 23 -11.48 -12.20 -2.36
N VAL A 24 -10.70 -13.24 -2.04
CA VAL A 24 -9.23 -13.20 -2.14
C VAL A 24 -8.78 -12.93 -3.58
N GLN A 25 -9.42 -13.56 -4.57
CA GLN A 25 -9.15 -13.29 -5.97
C GLN A 25 -9.46 -11.84 -6.36
N GLN A 26 -10.61 -11.30 -5.93
CA GLN A 26 -10.97 -9.90 -6.20
C GLN A 26 -10.05 -8.91 -5.50
N MET A 27 -9.51 -9.26 -4.33
CA MET A 27 -8.53 -8.43 -3.62
C MET A 27 -7.27 -8.18 -4.44
N PHE A 28 -6.85 -9.10 -5.32
CA PHE A 28 -5.74 -8.84 -6.25
C PHE A 28 -6.09 -7.76 -7.29
N ILE A 29 -7.34 -7.74 -7.75
CA ILE A 29 -7.84 -6.78 -8.73
C ILE A 29 -7.97 -5.40 -8.08
N VAL A 30 -8.61 -5.28 -6.91
CA VAL A 30 -8.85 -3.99 -6.24
C VAL A 30 -7.65 -3.47 -5.47
N ARG A 31 -6.54 -4.21 -5.42
CA ARG A 31 -5.34 -3.79 -4.68
C ARG A 31 -4.76 -2.41 -5.07
N PRO A 32 -4.80 -1.97 -6.35
CA PRO A 32 -4.30 -0.65 -6.77
C PRO A 32 -4.91 0.53 -6.02
N VAL A 33 -6.20 0.48 -5.70
CA VAL A 33 -6.88 1.60 -5.03
C VAL A 33 -6.57 1.70 -3.54
N VAL A 34 -6.04 0.64 -2.92
CA VAL A 34 -5.74 0.62 -1.49
C VAL A 34 -4.41 1.33 -1.20
N GLU A 35 -4.47 2.50 -0.58
CA GLU A 35 -3.32 3.38 -0.32
C GLU A 35 -2.53 2.95 0.92
N THR A 36 -3.25 2.66 1.99
CA THR A 36 -2.70 2.31 3.29
C THR A 36 -2.98 0.84 3.64
N GLY A 37 -2.24 0.26 4.59
CA GLY A 37 -2.37 -1.15 4.92
C GLY A 37 -3.76 -1.53 5.45
N TYR A 38 -4.29 -0.73 6.38
CA TYR A 38 -5.56 -0.98 7.06
C TYR A 38 -6.76 -0.98 6.12
N GLU A 39 -6.69 -0.20 5.04
CA GLU A 39 -7.75 -0.12 4.05
C GLU A 39 -8.09 -1.47 3.44
N ASN A 40 -7.17 -2.45 3.41
CA ASN A 40 -7.48 -3.80 2.92
C ASN A 40 -8.62 -4.49 3.68
N VAL A 41 -8.96 -4.02 4.89
CA VAL A 41 -10.11 -4.52 5.65
C VAL A 41 -11.43 -4.11 4.99
N LEU A 42 -11.50 -2.93 4.37
CA LEU A 42 -12.73 -2.35 3.82
C LEU A 42 -13.22 -3.05 2.53
N PRO A 43 -12.41 -3.24 1.47
CA PRO A 43 -12.86 -3.96 0.28
C PRO A 43 -13.26 -5.40 0.58
N VAL A 44 -12.65 -6.06 1.57
CA VAL A 44 -13.02 -7.43 1.95
C VAL A 44 -14.50 -7.49 2.38
N ARG A 45 -14.95 -6.57 3.24
CA ARG A 45 -16.36 -6.49 3.60
C ARG A 45 -17.24 -6.00 2.45
N LEU A 46 -16.79 -5.02 1.67
CA LEU A 46 -17.56 -4.50 0.54
C LEU A 46 -17.85 -5.60 -0.49
N LEU A 47 -16.84 -6.39 -0.84
CA LEU A 47 -16.94 -7.54 -1.75
C LEU A 47 -17.90 -8.61 -1.19
N LEU A 48 -17.91 -8.80 0.13
CA LEU A 48 -18.86 -9.71 0.77
C LEU A 48 -20.31 -9.18 0.68
N GLU A 49 -20.55 -7.90 0.99
CA GLU A 49 -21.88 -7.27 0.89
C GLU A 49 -22.42 -7.22 -0.56
N MET A 50 -21.53 -7.21 -1.57
CA MET A 50 -21.89 -7.34 -2.98
C MET A 50 -22.44 -8.74 -3.32
N ARG A 51 -21.97 -9.79 -2.64
CA ARG A 51 -22.35 -11.19 -2.90
C ARG A 51 -23.44 -11.71 -2.00
N VAL A 52 -23.62 -11.11 -0.83
CA VAL A 52 -24.55 -11.58 0.20
C VAL A 52 -25.53 -10.46 0.55
N PRO A 53 -26.70 -10.38 -0.14
CA PRO A 53 -27.66 -9.29 0.07
C PRO A 53 -28.17 -9.18 1.51
N SER A 54 -28.27 -10.30 2.24
CA SER A 54 -28.82 -10.34 3.60
C SER A 54 -27.97 -9.61 4.65
N ILE A 55 -26.68 -9.40 4.38
CA ILE A 55 -25.76 -8.68 5.29
C ILE A 55 -25.48 -7.24 4.86
N ARG A 56 -26.03 -6.82 3.71
CA ARG A 56 -25.73 -5.55 3.10
C ARG A 56 -26.16 -4.41 4.03
N LYS A 57 -25.20 -3.58 4.40
CA LYS A 57 -25.43 -2.34 5.15
C LYS A 57 -25.13 -1.13 4.29
N SER A 58 -24.17 -1.26 3.38
CA SER A 58 -23.75 -0.15 2.54
C SER A 58 -24.75 0.17 1.44
N SER A 59 -24.99 1.46 1.21
CA SER A 59 -25.88 1.94 0.14
C SER A 59 -25.31 1.70 -1.26
N VAL A 60 -24.00 1.49 -1.36
CA VAL A 60 -23.29 1.37 -2.63
C VAL A 60 -23.22 -0.06 -3.15
N ALA A 61 -23.33 -1.10 -2.30
CA ALA A 61 -22.98 -2.47 -2.68
C ALA A 61 -23.93 -3.15 -3.69
N GLU A 62 -25.17 -2.67 -3.86
CA GLU A 62 -26.17 -3.35 -4.67
C GLU A 62 -25.85 -3.38 -6.17
N VAL A 63 -25.41 -2.26 -6.71
CA VAL A 63 -25.13 -2.08 -8.14
C VAL A 63 -23.62 -1.96 -8.42
N LEU A 64 -22.80 -2.14 -7.38
CA LEU A 64 -21.37 -1.98 -7.49
C LEU A 64 -20.72 -3.17 -8.17
N THR A 65 -19.84 -2.89 -9.12
CA THR A 65 -18.95 -3.87 -9.74
C THR A 65 -17.55 -3.74 -9.18
N VAL A 66 -16.71 -4.75 -9.42
CA VAL A 66 -15.29 -4.71 -9.03
C VAL A 66 -14.55 -3.56 -9.74
N ASP A 67 -14.87 -3.33 -11.02
CA ASP A 67 -14.34 -2.17 -11.77
C ASP A 67 -14.87 -0.84 -11.19
N GLY A 68 -16.12 -0.80 -10.73
CA GLY A 68 -16.68 0.34 -10.03
C GLY A 68 -15.91 0.70 -8.75
N ILE A 69 -15.40 -0.31 -8.02
CA ILE A 69 -14.49 -0.09 -6.88
C ILE A 69 -13.20 0.56 -7.35
N LEU A 70 -12.58 0.03 -8.41
CA LEU A 70 -11.33 0.56 -8.97
C LEU A 70 -11.43 2.02 -9.40
N GLU A 71 -12.56 2.40 -9.99
CA GLU A 71 -12.75 3.75 -10.53
C GLU A 71 -13.15 4.77 -9.47
N ASN A 72 -13.87 4.35 -8.41
CA ASN A 72 -14.54 5.26 -7.50
C ASN A 72 -14.13 5.09 -6.03
N TRP A 73 -13.06 4.35 -5.72
CA TRP A 73 -12.66 4.06 -4.32
C TRP A 73 -12.58 5.29 -3.42
N SER A 74 -12.03 6.41 -3.90
CA SER A 74 -11.91 7.65 -3.13
C SER A 74 -13.26 8.25 -2.72
N LYS A 75 -14.33 7.96 -3.47
CA LYS A 75 -15.71 8.35 -3.16
C LYS A 75 -16.43 7.30 -2.33
N LEU A 76 -16.17 6.01 -2.59
CA LEU A 76 -16.80 4.89 -1.88
C LEU A 76 -16.31 4.77 -0.44
N LYS A 77 -14.99 4.91 -0.22
CA LYS A 77 -14.34 4.78 1.09
C LYS A 77 -14.99 5.64 2.18
N PRO A 78 -15.18 6.97 2.03
CA PRO A 78 -15.80 7.78 3.09
C PRO A 78 -17.24 7.33 3.38
N VAL A 79 -18.02 6.99 2.34
CA VAL A 79 -19.41 6.53 2.50
C VAL A 79 -19.47 5.24 3.32
N ILE A 80 -18.70 4.21 2.94
CA ILE A 80 -18.73 2.93 3.67
C ILE A 80 -18.14 3.05 5.07
N MET A 81 -17.14 3.92 5.29
CA MET A 81 -16.61 4.16 6.64
C MET A 81 -17.67 4.76 7.55
N GLU A 82 -18.42 5.77 7.07
CA GLU A 82 -19.52 6.39 7.80
C GLU A 82 -20.66 5.40 8.05
N GLU A 83 -21.17 4.74 7.01
CA GLU A 83 -22.28 3.80 7.11
C GLU A 83 -21.95 2.61 8.02
N TRP A 84 -20.69 2.17 8.05
CA TRP A 84 -20.26 1.07 8.90
C TRP A 84 -19.87 1.52 10.32
N GLY A 85 -19.74 2.82 10.56
CA GLY A 85 -19.28 3.38 11.84
C GLY A 85 -17.82 3.02 12.13
N GLU A 86 -16.99 3.02 11.09
CA GLU A 86 -15.57 2.69 11.20
C GLU A 86 -14.70 3.94 11.31
N GLU A 87 -13.81 3.90 12.29
CA GLU A 87 -12.83 4.95 12.50
C GLU A 87 -11.46 4.54 12.00
N ARG A 88 -10.76 5.49 11.38
CA ARG A 88 -9.46 5.25 10.74
C ARG A 88 -8.45 4.63 11.71
N ASP A 89 -8.30 5.22 12.89
CA ASP A 89 -7.24 4.84 13.83
C ASP A 89 -7.52 3.47 14.44
N HIS A 90 -8.79 3.14 14.72
CA HIS A 90 -9.18 1.80 15.14
C HIS A 90 -8.83 0.72 14.09
N LEU A 91 -9.03 1.00 12.80
CA LEU A 91 -8.67 0.06 11.74
C LEU A 91 -7.15 -0.07 11.59
N ILE A 92 -6.39 1.02 11.79
CA ILE A 92 -4.92 0.97 11.81
C ILE A 92 -4.43 0.06 12.93
N ASP A 93 -4.97 0.24 14.14
CA ASP A 93 -4.58 -0.55 15.32
C ASP A 93 -4.97 -2.02 15.16
N LEU A 94 -6.19 -2.30 14.72
CA LEU A 94 -6.64 -3.67 14.44
C LEU A 94 -5.74 -4.35 13.41
N PHE A 95 -5.50 -3.70 12.27
CA PHE A 95 -4.70 -4.29 11.20
C PHE A 95 -3.23 -4.45 11.59
N GLY A 96 -2.70 -3.52 12.39
CA GLY A 96 -1.38 -3.63 13.00
C GLY A 96 -1.29 -4.83 13.94
N LYS A 97 -2.20 -4.92 14.92
CA LYS A 97 -2.24 -5.98 15.93
C LYS A 97 -2.30 -7.37 15.31
N VAL A 98 -3.18 -7.59 14.33
CA VAL A 98 -3.28 -8.89 13.64
C VAL A 98 -1.97 -9.30 12.97
N ARG A 99 -1.21 -8.33 12.45
CA ARG A 99 0.10 -8.61 11.84
C ARG A 99 1.19 -8.82 12.87
N ASP A 100 1.15 -8.11 13.98
CA ASP A 100 2.07 -8.32 15.10
C ASP A 100 1.88 -9.71 15.70
N GLU A 101 0.63 -10.11 16.00
CA GLU A 101 0.30 -11.44 16.52
C GLU A 101 0.72 -12.56 15.53
N TRP A 102 0.54 -12.34 14.22
CA TRP A 102 1.02 -13.29 13.22
C TRP A 102 2.56 -13.39 13.22
N MET A 103 3.28 -12.26 13.28
CA MET A 103 4.74 -12.26 13.36
C MET A 103 5.27 -12.94 14.62
N GLU A 104 4.61 -12.73 15.77
CA GLU A 104 4.97 -13.35 17.04
C GLU A 104 4.74 -14.87 17.02
N LYS A 105 3.63 -15.31 16.43
CA LYS A 105 3.26 -16.73 16.37
C LYS A 105 4.07 -17.51 15.34
N ASP A 106 4.26 -16.92 14.16
CA ASP A 106 4.90 -17.57 13.02
C ASP A 106 5.46 -16.53 12.04
N LEU A 107 6.66 -16.05 12.36
CA LEU A 107 7.38 -15.11 11.52
C LEU A 107 7.66 -15.69 10.12
N ALA A 108 7.90 -16.99 10.00
CA ALA A 108 8.27 -17.62 8.73
C ALA A 108 7.13 -17.55 7.72
N THR A 109 5.89 -17.84 8.13
CA THR A 109 4.73 -17.71 7.23
C THR A 109 4.37 -16.27 6.95
N TRP A 110 4.54 -15.36 7.91
CA TRP A 110 4.39 -13.92 7.66
C TRP A 110 5.38 -13.41 6.62
N ILE A 111 6.65 -13.79 6.73
CA ILE A 111 7.69 -13.46 5.74
C ILE A 111 7.37 -14.08 4.39
N GLY A 112 6.96 -15.35 4.35
CA GLY A 112 6.58 -16.07 3.13
C GLY A 112 5.38 -15.45 2.39
N ALA A 113 4.52 -14.70 3.08
CA ALA A 113 3.41 -13.96 2.47
C ALA A 113 3.84 -12.64 1.80
N ASN A 114 5.10 -12.24 1.94
CA ASN A 114 5.65 -11.01 1.39
C ASN A 114 6.74 -11.31 0.36
N ARG A 115 6.90 -10.42 -0.61
CA ARG A 115 7.93 -10.53 -1.64
C ARG A 115 8.40 -9.17 -2.12
N PHE A 116 9.70 -9.05 -2.36
CA PHE A 116 10.23 -7.97 -3.18
C PHE A 116 10.08 -8.32 -4.66
N TYR A 117 10.00 -7.30 -5.51
CA TYR A 117 10.12 -7.52 -6.95
C TYR A 117 11.53 -8.01 -7.29
N PRO A 118 11.69 -8.85 -8.33
CA PRO A 118 13.01 -9.31 -8.76
C PRO A 118 14.02 -8.17 -8.92
N GLY A 119 15.22 -8.35 -8.35
CA GLY A 119 16.31 -7.38 -8.40
C GLY A 119 16.23 -6.23 -7.38
N VAL A 120 15.09 -6.00 -6.72
CA VAL A 120 14.95 -4.88 -5.75
C VAL A 120 15.84 -5.07 -4.54
N SER A 121 15.87 -6.28 -3.95
CA SER A 121 16.72 -6.55 -2.78
C SER A 121 18.20 -6.27 -3.08
N ASP A 122 18.70 -6.71 -4.22
CA ASP A 122 20.09 -6.46 -4.63
C ASP A 122 20.34 -4.99 -4.94
N ALA A 123 19.40 -4.32 -5.62
CA ALA A 123 19.50 -2.89 -5.91
C ALA A 123 19.59 -2.05 -4.63
N LEU A 124 18.86 -2.43 -3.58
CA LEU A 124 18.96 -1.78 -2.27
C LEU A 124 20.29 -2.09 -1.58
N LYS A 125 20.74 -3.35 -1.56
CA LYS A 125 22.02 -3.74 -0.95
C LYS A 125 23.23 -3.04 -1.58
N PHE A 126 23.23 -2.91 -2.90
CA PHE A 126 24.35 -2.36 -3.67
C PHE A 126 24.18 -0.87 -4.02
N ALA A 127 23.24 -0.18 -3.36
CA ALA A 127 23.02 1.23 -3.62
C ALA A 127 24.26 2.06 -3.22
N SER A 128 24.75 2.91 -4.13
CA SER A 128 25.89 3.80 -3.85
C SER A 128 25.52 5.04 -3.04
N SER A 129 24.22 5.32 -2.91
CA SER A 129 23.66 6.47 -2.22
C SER A 129 23.03 6.10 -0.89
N LYS A 130 22.91 7.07 0.02
CA LYS A 130 22.16 6.90 1.26
C LYS A 130 20.71 6.56 0.95
N LEU A 131 20.22 5.45 1.51
CA LEU A 131 18.83 5.02 1.40
C LEU A 131 17.98 5.60 2.52
N TYR A 132 16.77 5.97 2.13
CA TYR A 132 15.65 6.32 3.01
C TYR A 132 14.43 5.56 2.52
N ILE A 133 13.62 5.06 3.45
CA ILE A 133 12.39 4.31 3.15
C ILE A 133 11.23 5.18 3.58
N VAL A 134 10.33 5.49 2.65
CA VAL A 134 9.08 6.20 2.92
C VAL A 134 7.94 5.27 2.57
N THR A 135 7.05 5.01 3.53
CA THR A 135 5.99 4.03 3.35
C THR A 135 4.76 4.33 4.20
N THR A 136 3.59 3.97 3.69
CA THR A 136 2.32 3.97 4.45
C THR A 136 2.18 2.74 5.37
N LYS A 137 3.20 1.88 5.44
CA LYS A 137 3.29 0.78 6.42
C LYS A 137 3.85 1.31 7.73
N GLN A 138 3.47 0.72 8.86
CA GLN A 138 4.16 1.00 10.13
C GLN A 138 5.63 0.54 10.04
N SER A 139 6.56 1.35 10.54
CA SER A 139 8.01 1.18 10.29
C SER A 139 8.55 -0.19 10.69
N ARG A 140 8.09 -0.77 11.81
CA ARG A 140 8.52 -2.10 12.28
C ARG A 140 8.31 -3.23 11.25
N PHE A 141 7.25 -3.14 10.45
CA PHE A 141 7.00 -4.10 9.39
C PHE A 141 7.93 -3.90 8.20
N ALA A 142 8.19 -2.64 7.83
CA ALA A 142 9.12 -2.33 6.76
C ALA A 142 10.55 -2.77 7.13
N ASP A 143 10.98 -2.47 8.35
CA ASP A 143 12.26 -2.90 8.91
C ASP A 143 12.42 -4.43 8.86
N THR A 144 11.42 -5.16 9.37
CA THR A 144 11.46 -6.63 9.37
C THR A 144 11.55 -7.18 7.95
N LEU A 145 10.78 -6.65 6.99
CA LEU A 145 10.86 -7.09 5.59
C LEU A 145 12.23 -6.80 4.96
N LEU A 146 12.82 -5.63 5.24
CA LEU A 146 14.15 -5.29 4.73
C LEU A 146 15.22 -6.22 5.30
N ARG A 147 15.14 -6.54 6.60
CA ARG A 147 16.07 -7.44 7.26
C ARG A 147 15.93 -8.87 6.74
N GLU A 148 14.73 -9.43 6.77
CA GLU A 148 14.50 -10.85 6.49
C GLU A 148 14.52 -11.19 4.99
N LEU A 149 13.96 -10.33 4.12
CA LEU A 149 13.89 -10.61 2.67
C LEU A 149 14.99 -9.95 1.86
N ALA A 150 15.56 -8.85 2.36
CA ALA A 150 16.62 -8.13 1.67
C ALA A 150 17.94 -8.14 2.43
N GLY A 151 18.07 -8.83 3.57
CA GLY A 151 19.33 -8.88 4.32
C GLY A 151 19.91 -7.49 4.62
N LEU A 152 19.07 -6.47 4.73
CA LEU A 152 19.46 -5.06 4.78
C LEU A 152 18.95 -4.44 6.08
N THR A 153 19.86 -3.86 6.83
CA THR A 153 19.54 -3.06 8.02
C THR A 153 19.66 -1.59 7.68
N ILE A 154 18.54 -0.87 7.75
CA ILE A 154 18.49 0.59 7.61
C ILE A 154 18.27 1.20 9.00
N PRO A 155 19.04 2.20 9.42
CA PRO A 155 18.81 2.88 10.68
C PRO A 155 17.37 3.39 10.82
N PRO A 156 16.73 3.24 12.00
CA PRO A 156 15.31 3.59 12.19
C PRO A 156 14.95 5.03 11.82
N GLU A 157 15.87 5.98 12.03
CA GLU A 157 15.72 7.39 11.66
C GLU A 157 15.60 7.62 10.14
N ARG A 158 15.88 6.60 9.33
CA ARG A 158 15.75 6.62 7.87
C ARG A 158 14.55 5.80 7.35
N ILE A 159 13.70 5.27 8.25
CA ILE A 159 12.47 4.54 7.91
C ILE A 159 11.24 5.33 8.37
N PHE A 160 10.68 6.09 7.43
CA PHE A 160 9.48 6.90 7.62
C PHE A 160 8.24 6.07 7.29
N GLY A 161 7.62 5.54 8.34
CA GLY A 161 6.40 4.75 8.25
C GLY A 161 5.14 5.56 8.56
N LEU A 162 4.02 4.85 8.60
CA LEU A 162 2.72 5.41 9.00
C LEU A 162 2.83 6.06 10.39
N GLY A 163 2.50 7.35 10.48
CA GLY A 163 2.48 8.11 11.73
C GLY A 163 3.80 8.79 12.12
N THR A 164 4.90 8.56 11.39
CA THR A 164 6.23 9.09 11.77
C THR A 164 6.60 10.44 11.11
N GLY A 165 5.64 11.13 10.49
CA GLY A 165 5.85 12.43 9.83
C GLY A 165 5.98 12.38 8.31
N SER A 166 6.10 13.55 7.67
CA SER A 166 6.09 13.69 6.20
C SER A 166 7.49 13.70 5.58
N LEU A 167 7.56 13.47 4.26
CA LEU A 167 8.76 13.64 3.41
C LEU A 167 9.49 14.98 3.62
N LYS A 168 8.83 16.01 4.15
CA LYS A 168 9.47 17.30 4.49
C LYS A 168 10.58 17.14 5.51
N ALA A 169 10.44 16.21 6.47
CA ALA A 169 11.48 15.92 7.44
C ALA A 169 12.76 15.36 6.78
N THR A 170 12.62 14.52 5.73
CA THR A 170 13.76 14.00 4.96
C THR A 170 14.49 15.03 4.11
N SER A 171 13.81 16.12 3.71
CA SER A 171 14.37 17.14 2.81
C SER A 171 15.60 17.86 3.40
N LYS A 172 15.59 18.10 4.72
CA LYS A 172 16.71 18.79 5.41
C LYS A 172 18.03 18.01 5.32
N GLU A 173 17.99 16.68 5.36
CA GLU A 173 19.17 15.81 5.30
C GLU A 173 19.61 15.45 3.87
N THR A 174 18.74 15.56 2.87
CA THR A 174 19.02 15.20 1.46
C THR A 174 19.47 16.37 0.58
N ARG A 175 19.71 17.54 1.17
CA ARG A 175 19.95 18.82 0.48
C ARG A 175 21.14 18.87 -0.50
N THR A 176 22.07 17.91 -0.44
CA THR A 176 23.31 17.88 -1.23
C THR A 176 23.22 17.06 -2.54
N ARG A 177 22.18 16.24 -2.75
CA ARG A 177 21.97 15.45 -3.98
C ARG A 177 20.50 15.47 -4.41
N ARG A 178 20.21 15.15 -5.68
CA ARG A 178 18.84 14.97 -6.17
C ARG A 178 18.36 13.55 -5.83
N PRO A 179 17.42 13.36 -4.88
CA PRO A 179 16.97 12.01 -4.51
C PRO A 179 16.12 11.39 -5.62
N ASN A 180 16.22 10.08 -5.81
CA ASN A 180 15.35 9.32 -6.72
C ASN A 180 14.18 8.75 -5.92
N SER A 181 12.94 9.06 -6.30
CA SER A 181 11.74 8.64 -5.58
C SER A 181 10.76 7.90 -6.51
N PRO A 182 10.79 6.56 -6.55
CA PRO A 182 9.72 5.77 -7.13
C PRO A 182 8.51 5.75 -6.20
N ASP A 183 7.35 6.19 -6.66
CA ASP A 183 6.13 6.16 -5.84
C ASP A 183 4.87 6.07 -6.71
N ARG A 184 3.70 6.00 -6.07
CA ARG A 184 2.40 6.10 -6.73
C ARG A 184 2.20 7.49 -7.30
N LEU A 185 1.43 7.57 -8.39
CA LEU A 185 1.17 8.84 -9.09
C LEU A 185 0.60 9.92 -8.16
N ALA A 186 -0.32 9.57 -7.26
CA ALA A 186 -0.88 10.51 -6.28
C ALA A 186 0.21 11.10 -5.36
N THR A 187 1.14 10.29 -4.86
CA THR A 187 2.27 10.75 -4.05
C THR A 187 3.17 11.68 -4.86
N LEU A 188 3.53 11.30 -6.09
CA LEU A 188 4.40 12.12 -6.95
C LEU A 188 3.77 13.49 -7.25
N LYS A 189 2.46 13.54 -7.51
CA LYS A 189 1.72 14.79 -7.68
C LYS A 189 1.73 15.65 -6.42
N ASN A 190 1.68 15.05 -5.23
CA ASN A 190 1.79 15.79 -3.98
C ASN A 190 3.21 16.32 -3.77
N VAL A 191 4.24 15.54 -4.11
CA VAL A 191 5.65 15.99 -4.08
C VAL A 191 5.86 17.19 -5.01
N MET A 192 5.25 17.20 -6.19
CA MET A 192 5.32 18.33 -7.13
C MET A 192 4.68 19.63 -6.62
N LYS A 193 3.81 19.56 -5.61
CA LYS A 193 3.20 20.76 -5.01
C LYS A 193 4.09 21.39 -3.92
N GLU A 194 5.20 20.74 -3.57
CA GLU A 194 6.07 21.12 -2.47
C GLU A 194 7.39 21.70 -3.01
N PRO A 195 7.58 23.04 -2.99
CA PRO A 195 8.75 23.68 -3.60
C PRO A 195 10.10 23.19 -3.04
N GLU A 196 10.12 22.77 -1.77
CA GLU A 196 11.33 22.20 -1.13
C GLU A 196 11.78 20.89 -1.79
N LEU A 197 10.88 20.18 -2.47
CA LEU A 197 11.13 18.90 -3.12
C LEU A 197 11.34 19.02 -4.64
N ASP A 198 11.35 20.23 -5.19
CA ASP A 198 11.50 20.49 -6.64
C ASP A 198 12.77 19.91 -7.25
N ARG A 199 13.77 19.58 -6.44
CA ARG A 199 15.04 18.98 -6.90
C ARG A 199 14.99 17.46 -7.02
N TRP A 200 13.93 16.80 -6.55
CA TRP A 200 13.83 15.34 -6.54
C TRP A 200 13.57 14.78 -7.94
N ASN A 201 14.20 13.68 -8.29
CA ASN A 201 13.86 12.94 -9.50
C ASN A 201 12.65 12.05 -9.19
N LEU A 202 11.55 12.29 -9.89
CA LEU A 202 10.28 11.61 -9.64
C LEU A 202 10.10 10.48 -10.65
N TYR A 203 9.86 9.28 -10.13
CA TYR A 203 9.73 8.08 -10.93
C TYR A 203 8.40 7.40 -10.64
N LEU A 204 7.69 6.99 -11.69
CA LEU A 204 6.59 6.03 -11.55
C LEU A 204 7.09 4.72 -12.15
N GLY A 205 7.12 3.66 -11.34
CA GLY A 205 7.36 2.32 -11.86
C GLY A 205 6.17 1.88 -12.70
N ASP A 206 6.42 1.33 -13.88
CA ASP A 206 5.36 0.76 -14.70
C ASP A 206 4.89 -0.64 -14.21
N TRP A 207 5.55 -1.14 -13.16
CA TRP A 207 5.21 -2.35 -12.42
C TRP A 207 4.50 -2.02 -11.09
N GLY A 208 3.88 -3.04 -10.50
CA GLY A 208 3.24 -2.95 -9.20
C GLY A 208 1.79 -2.49 -9.26
N TYR A 209 1.32 -1.89 -8.18
CA TYR A 209 -0.10 -1.58 -7.97
C TYR A 209 -0.48 -0.22 -8.55
N ASN A 210 -0.28 -0.05 -9.86
CA ASN A 210 -0.80 1.09 -10.64
C ASN A 210 -1.60 0.62 -11.85
N THR A 211 -2.53 1.45 -12.29
CA THR A 211 -3.45 1.20 -13.40
C THR A 211 -2.86 1.70 -14.72
N SER A 212 -3.36 1.16 -15.85
CA SER A 212 -3.01 1.67 -17.19
C SER A 212 -3.34 3.16 -17.34
N LYS A 213 -4.45 3.60 -16.72
CA LYS A 213 -4.87 5.02 -16.70
C LYS A 213 -3.84 5.90 -15.99
N GLU A 214 -3.35 5.48 -14.83
CA GLU A 214 -2.30 6.21 -14.10
C GLU A 214 -0.99 6.26 -14.89
N ARG A 215 -0.60 5.17 -15.57
CA ARG A 215 0.61 5.20 -16.42
C ARG A 215 0.47 6.15 -17.60
N MET A 216 -0.69 6.13 -18.29
CA MET A 216 -0.97 7.07 -19.38
C MET A 216 -0.99 8.52 -18.89
N GLU A 217 -1.56 8.78 -17.72
CA GLU A 217 -1.56 10.11 -17.12
C GLU A 217 -0.14 10.55 -16.72
N ALA A 218 0.65 9.68 -16.09
CA ALA A 218 2.02 10.01 -15.71
C ALA A 218 2.89 10.34 -16.94
N ALA A 219 2.66 9.67 -18.07
CA ALA A 219 3.36 9.95 -19.33
C ALA A 219 3.09 11.35 -19.90
N THR A 220 1.99 12.02 -19.51
CA THR A 220 1.71 13.40 -19.92
C THR A 220 2.34 14.44 -18.99
N ILE A 221 2.97 14.03 -17.88
CA ILE A 221 3.56 14.92 -16.87
C ILE A 221 5.09 14.91 -17.04
N PRO A 222 5.71 15.97 -17.61
CA PRO A 222 7.15 15.96 -17.92
C PRO A 222 8.08 15.77 -16.70
N ARG A 223 7.58 16.07 -15.49
CA ARG A 223 8.34 15.95 -14.24
C ARG A 223 8.47 14.51 -13.75
N ILE A 224 7.59 13.61 -14.19
CA ILE A 224 7.53 12.20 -13.76
C ILE A 224 8.09 11.33 -14.89
N GLN A 225 9.07 10.50 -14.56
CA GLN A 225 9.64 9.54 -15.49
C GLN A 225 9.04 8.16 -15.23
N LEU A 226 8.43 7.56 -16.25
CA LEU A 226 8.11 6.14 -16.21
C LEU A 226 9.40 5.33 -16.27
N ILE A 227 9.54 4.35 -15.39
CA ILE A 227 10.68 3.43 -15.38
C ILE A 227 10.19 1.99 -15.41
N GLN A 228 11.02 1.11 -15.96
CA GLN A 228 10.87 -0.34 -15.91
C GLN A 228 11.57 -0.90 -14.66
N LEU A 229 11.14 -2.08 -14.19
CA LEU A 229 11.74 -2.73 -13.02
C LEU A 229 13.25 -2.99 -13.22
N SER A 230 13.64 -3.34 -14.45
CA SER A 230 15.04 -3.55 -14.85
C SER A 230 15.87 -2.26 -14.76
N ASP A 231 15.27 -1.10 -15.02
CA ASP A 231 15.94 0.19 -14.96
C ASP A 231 16.00 0.75 -13.54
N PHE A 232 15.01 0.46 -12.71
CA PHE A 232 15.05 0.79 -11.28
C PHE A 232 16.33 0.28 -10.61
N SER A 233 16.68 -0.98 -10.89
CA SER A 233 17.87 -1.62 -10.32
C SER A 233 19.18 -0.95 -10.77
N LYS A 234 19.18 -0.30 -11.94
CA LYS A 234 20.33 0.47 -12.44
C LYS A 234 20.39 1.88 -11.86
N LYS A 235 19.26 2.49 -11.49
CA LYS A 235 19.18 3.86 -10.96
C LYS A 235 19.66 3.99 -9.51
N LEU A 236 19.75 2.87 -8.78
CA LEU A 236 20.24 2.85 -7.41
C LEU A 236 21.76 2.56 -7.30
N LYS A 237 22.37 1.97 -8.34
CA LYS A 237 23.83 1.82 -8.46
C LYS A 237 24.48 3.16 -8.76
#